data_AF-A0A2H6GLS8-F1
#
_entry.id   AF-A0A2H6GLS8-F1
#
_cell.length_a   1.000
_cell.length_b   1.000
_cell.length_c   1.000
_cell.angle_alpha   90.00
_cell.angle_beta   90.00
_cell.angle_gamma   90.00
#
_symmetry.space_group_name_H-M   'P 1'
#
loop_
_entity.id
_entity.type
_entity.pdbx_description
1 polymer ?
#
loop_
_entity_poly.entity_id
_entity_poly.type
_entity_poly.pdbx_seq_one_letter_code
_entity_poly.pdbx_strand_id
1 'polypeptide(L)'
;MPFPFRPFRFLAVAMLLTLPAQYAHSQGAFAPGEKLDFVLKWNGIAAGDSTMSVGNMTSSEGIPLFRIVSTARSRSLIDLFYPVRNRYESRFDPAVGLPRKYLAHMREGGKKEDRALLFDQERHIVTRIVNKDDRTESRVYKILPSTQDTLSSLYVMRNETLRVGDRVGFRVFESRKNYELIVEVLGKEEIKVAAGRFQTLKIHPIIKYGGIFRRKGELFIWITDDRHHLPVLMKSKVAIGSVTAELAGYTLGDEAGDSLENEAPK
;
A
#
# COMPACT_ATOMS: atom_id res chain seq x y z
N MET A 1 6.07 21.27 -82.23
CA MET A 1 6.57 20.54 -81.04
C MET A 1 6.25 21.36 -79.80
N PRO A 2 5.73 20.74 -78.73
CA PRO A 2 5.04 21.42 -77.64
C PRO A 2 5.97 21.75 -76.46
N PHE A 3 5.67 22.81 -75.72
CA PHE A 3 6.14 22.98 -74.35
C PHE A 3 4.94 23.09 -73.41
N PRO A 4 4.78 22.19 -72.42
CA PRO A 4 3.62 22.17 -71.55
C PRO A 4 3.80 23.13 -70.36
N PHE A 5 2.78 23.96 -70.12
CA PHE A 5 2.58 24.67 -68.87
C PHE A 5 2.28 23.66 -67.75
N ARG A 6 3.04 23.71 -66.65
CA ARG A 6 2.75 22.97 -65.41
C ARG A 6 1.91 23.84 -64.46
N PRO A 7 0.86 23.29 -63.82
CA PRO A 7 0.04 24.05 -62.87
C PRO A 7 0.72 24.11 -61.48
N PHE A 8 0.58 25.27 -60.83
CA PHE A 8 0.91 25.50 -59.42
C PHE A 8 0.09 24.57 -58.52
N ARG A 9 0.76 23.72 -57.73
CA ARG A 9 0.12 22.95 -56.65
C ARG A 9 0.29 23.70 -55.34
N PHE A 10 -0.81 24.18 -54.77
CA PHE A 10 -0.89 24.65 -53.39
C PHE A 10 -0.55 23.51 -52.45
N LEU A 11 0.52 23.66 -51.66
CA LEU A 11 0.83 22.76 -50.55
C LEU A 11 0.08 23.28 -49.32
N ALA A 12 -1.08 22.69 -49.02
CA ALA A 12 -1.75 22.91 -47.74
C ALA A 12 -0.94 22.19 -46.65
N VAL A 13 -0.22 22.96 -45.83
CA VAL A 13 0.43 22.44 -44.62
C VAL A 13 -0.66 22.21 -43.58
N ALA A 14 -1.09 20.95 -43.44
CA ALA A 14 -1.93 20.54 -42.33
C ALA A 14 -1.08 20.54 -41.05
N MET A 15 -1.25 21.60 -40.24
CA MET A 15 -0.65 21.70 -38.92
C MET A 15 -1.38 20.74 -37.98
N LEU A 16 -0.80 19.56 -37.76
CA LEU A 16 -1.33 18.57 -36.81
C LEU A 16 -1.15 19.13 -35.40
N LEU A 17 -2.20 19.75 -34.85
CA LEU A 17 -2.29 20.11 -33.44
C LEU A 17 -2.29 18.82 -32.62
N THR A 18 -1.12 18.38 -32.18
CA THR A 18 -1.00 17.37 -31.13
C THR A 18 -1.51 18.01 -29.84
N LEU A 19 -2.79 17.82 -29.53
CA LEU A 19 -3.29 18.05 -28.18
C LEU A 19 -2.41 17.20 -27.24
N PRO A 20 -1.78 17.79 -26.20
CA PRO A 20 -1.12 16.96 -25.21
C PRO A 20 -2.19 16.01 -24.69
N ALA A 21 -1.89 14.71 -24.72
CA ALA A 21 -2.71 13.74 -24.01
C ALA A 21 -2.75 14.21 -22.55
N GLN A 22 -3.87 14.81 -22.14
CA GLN A 22 -4.16 15.00 -20.74
C GLN A 22 -4.26 13.59 -20.20
N TYR A 23 -3.18 13.10 -19.61
CA TYR A 23 -3.23 11.94 -18.74
C TYR A 23 -4.24 12.33 -17.67
N ALA A 24 -5.45 11.77 -17.75
CA ALA A 24 -6.33 11.71 -16.61
C ALA A 24 -5.51 11.02 -15.54
N HIS A 25 -4.96 11.80 -14.60
CA HIS A 25 -4.31 11.25 -13.42
C HIS A 25 -5.44 10.51 -12.73
N SER A 26 -5.47 9.18 -12.85
CA SER A 26 -6.44 8.40 -12.10
C SER A 26 -6.16 8.73 -10.64
N GLN A 27 -7.11 9.41 -10.01
CA GLN A 27 -7.13 9.70 -8.59
C GLN A 27 -6.62 8.47 -7.84
N GLY A 28 -5.52 8.62 -7.09
CA GLY A 28 -4.92 7.50 -6.37
C GLY A 28 -5.94 6.86 -5.44
N ALA A 29 -5.84 5.56 -5.19
CA ALA A 29 -6.77 4.85 -4.31
C ALA A 29 -6.68 5.30 -2.85
N PHE A 30 -5.66 6.09 -2.51
CA PHE A 30 -5.37 6.67 -1.20
C PHE A 30 -4.64 8.01 -1.36
N ALA A 31 -4.88 8.91 -0.41
CA ALA A 31 -4.26 10.23 -0.35
C ALA A 31 -3.99 10.64 1.11
N PRO A 32 -3.14 11.66 1.33
CA PRO A 32 -2.98 12.27 2.66
C PRO A 32 -4.31 12.68 3.27
N GLY A 33 -4.45 12.50 4.58
CA GLY A 33 -5.72 12.67 5.30
C GLY A 33 -6.48 11.36 5.51
N GLU A 34 -6.14 10.31 4.76
CA GLU A 34 -6.76 9.00 4.95
C GLU A 34 -6.45 8.44 6.34
N LYS A 35 -7.47 7.88 6.99
CA LYS A 35 -7.36 7.14 8.24
C LYS A 35 -8.35 5.99 8.28
N LEU A 36 -7.88 4.79 8.60
CA LEU A 36 -8.67 3.58 8.79
C LEU A 36 -8.46 3.06 10.22
N ASP A 37 -9.52 2.94 10.99
CA ASP A 37 -9.48 2.41 12.35
C ASP A 37 -10.08 1.00 12.37
N PHE A 38 -9.40 0.05 13.02
CA PHE A 38 -9.75 -1.36 13.07
C PHE A 38 -9.85 -1.87 14.50
N VAL A 39 -10.81 -2.77 14.74
CA VAL A 39 -10.83 -3.61 15.95
C VAL A 39 -10.14 -4.93 15.64
N LEU A 40 -9.12 -5.26 16.42
CA LEU A 40 -8.45 -6.55 16.38
C LEU A 40 -9.16 -7.54 17.30
N LYS A 41 -9.52 -8.70 16.78
CA LYS A 41 -10.19 -9.79 17.51
C LYS A 41 -9.35 -11.05 17.49
N TRP A 42 -9.24 -11.73 18.62
CA TRP A 42 -8.69 -13.08 18.73
C TRP A 42 -9.84 -14.05 19.02
N ASN A 43 -10.06 -15.01 18.11
CA ASN A 43 -11.20 -15.94 18.19
C ASN A 43 -12.56 -15.23 18.40
N GLY A 44 -12.74 -14.07 17.76
CA GLY A 44 -13.96 -13.26 17.84
C GLY A 44 -14.04 -12.32 19.05
N ILE A 45 -13.13 -12.45 20.02
CA ILE A 45 -13.07 -11.57 21.21
C ILE A 45 -12.18 -10.37 20.90
N ALA A 46 -12.66 -9.15 21.15
CA ALA A 46 -11.87 -7.93 20.96
C ALA A 46 -10.61 -7.95 21.83
N ALA A 47 -9.45 -7.95 21.18
CA ALA A 47 -8.14 -8.12 21.78
C ALA A 47 -7.25 -6.87 21.65
N GLY A 48 -7.57 -5.99 20.70
CA GLY A 48 -6.76 -4.83 20.39
C GLY A 48 -7.43 -3.89 19.40
N ASP A 49 -6.69 -2.85 19.04
CA ASP A 49 -7.07 -1.84 18.07
C ASP A 49 -5.87 -1.60 17.15
N SER A 50 -6.15 -1.23 15.90
CA SER A 50 -5.14 -0.87 14.91
C SER A 50 -5.61 0.34 14.11
N THR A 51 -4.68 1.20 13.73
CA THR A 51 -4.97 2.31 12.81
C THR A 51 -4.03 2.21 11.63
N MET A 52 -4.52 2.53 10.44
CA MET A 52 -3.72 2.83 9.26
C MET A 52 -3.99 4.28 8.86
N SER A 53 -2.98 5.04 8.44
CA SER A 53 -3.16 6.44 8.06
C SER A 53 -2.15 6.89 7.04
N VAL A 54 -2.51 7.88 6.23
CA VAL A 54 -1.64 8.50 5.23
C VAL A 54 -1.51 9.98 5.57
N GLY A 55 -0.28 10.44 5.72
CA GLY A 55 0.04 11.86 5.89
C GLY A 55 1.01 12.36 4.82
N ASN A 56 1.22 13.68 4.78
CA ASN A 56 2.27 14.29 3.98
C ASN A 56 3.57 14.43 4.76
N MET A 57 4.68 14.37 4.03
CA MET A 57 6.02 14.62 4.54
C MET A 57 6.93 15.06 3.39
N THR A 58 8.05 15.70 3.70
CA THR A 58 9.11 15.97 2.74
C THR A 58 10.39 15.27 3.20
N SER A 59 11.13 14.67 2.28
CA SER A 59 12.45 14.10 2.57
C SER A 59 13.46 15.19 2.92
N SER A 60 14.63 14.82 3.46
CA SER A 60 15.74 15.75 3.65
C SER A 60 16.27 16.35 2.34
N GLU A 61 15.97 15.71 1.21
CA GLU A 61 16.38 16.12 -0.14
C GLU A 61 15.27 16.91 -0.87
N GLY A 62 14.19 17.27 -0.17
CA GLY A 62 13.10 18.07 -0.75
C GLY A 62 12.05 17.26 -1.52
N ILE A 63 12.13 15.93 -1.53
CA ILE A 63 11.18 15.07 -2.26
C ILE A 63 9.88 14.96 -1.46
N PRO A 64 8.70 15.28 -2.03
CA PRO A 64 7.41 15.01 -1.40
C PRO A 64 7.18 13.51 -1.22
N LEU A 65 6.79 13.11 -0.02
CA LEU A 65 6.56 11.71 0.34
C LEU A 65 5.24 11.57 1.08
N PHE A 66 4.51 10.50 0.77
CA PHE A 66 3.45 10.02 1.65
C PHE A 66 4.08 9.30 2.84
N ARG A 67 3.60 9.63 4.03
CA ARG A 67 3.94 8.95 5.27
C ARG A 67 2.78 8.03 5.64
N ILE A 68 2.92 6.77 5.26
CA ILE A 68 1.94 5.73 5.55
C ILE A 68 2.29 5.10 6.90
N VAL A 69 1.37 5.12 7.86
CA VAL A 69 1.60 4.63 9.23
C VAL A 69 0.56 3.59 9.58
N SER A 70 1.00 2.44 10.09
CA SER A 70 0.15 1.42 10.70
C SER A 70 0.54 1.21 12.17
N THR A 71 -0.44 1.18 13.07
CA THR A 71 -0.23 0.90 14.50
C THR A 71 -1.05 -0.32 14.92
N ALA A 72 -0.60 -1.03 15.95
CA ALA A 72 -1.40 -2.06 16.60
C ALA A 72 -1.18 -2.05 18.11
N ARG A 73 -2.26 -2.10 18.87
CA ARG A 73 -2.26 -1.99 20.33
C ARG A 73 -3.20 -3.04 20.95
N SER A 74 -2.73 -3.80 21.93
CA SER A 74 -3.60 -4.66 22.75
C SER A 74 -4.48 -3.84 23.70
N ARG A 75 -5.72 -4.31 23.94
CA ARG A 75 -6.65 -3.78 24.94
C ARG A 75 -6.35 -4.34 26.33
N SER A 76 -6.78 -3.62 27.39
CA SER A 76 -6.39 -3.86 28.78
C SER A 76 -6.45 -5.31 29.27
N LEU A 77 -7.46 -6.09 28.88
CA LEU A 77 -7.58 -7.50 29.30
C LEU A 77 -6.49 -8.41 28.70
N ILE A 78 -6.08 -8.15 27.45
CA ILE A 78 -4.99 -8.88 26.78
C ILE A 78 -3.63 -8.28 27.15
N ASP A 79 -3.60 -6.97 27.39
CA ASP A 79 -2.41 -6.21 27.76
C ASP A 79 -1.72 -6.74 29.02
N LEU A 80 -2.50 -7.30 29.96
CA LEU A 80 -2.00 -7.85 31.21
C LEU A 80 -1.11 -9.09 31.02
N PHE A 81 -1.34 -9.86 29.96
CA PHE A 81 -0.63 -11.12 29.70
C PHE A 81 0.31 -11.04 28.49
N TYR A 82 -0.04 -10.25 27.47
CA TYR A 82 0.79 -10.07 26.28
C TYR A 82 0.59 -8.68 25.67
N PRO A 83 1.28 -7.65 26.17
CA PRO A 83 1.16 -6.30 25.64
C PRO A 83 1.76 -6.19 24.24
N VAL A 84 1.03 -5.57 23.33
CA VAL A 84 1.45 -5.27 21.95
C VAL A 84 1.38 -3.76 21.74
N ARG A 85 2.48 -3.14 21.31
CA ARG A 85 2.57 -1.73 20.91
C ARG A 85 3.45 -1.63 19.67
N ASN A 86 2.87 -1.95 18.53
CA ASN A 86 3.58 -1.92 17.26
C ASN A 86 3.28 -0.65 16.48
N ARG A 87 4.29 -0.17 15.76
CA ARG A 87 4.18 0.92 14.81
C ARG A 87 5.06 0.64 13.60
N TYR A 88 4.44 0.64 12.43
CA TYR A 88 5.09 0.52 11.13
C TYR A 88 4.89 1.83 10.37
N GLU A 89 5.90 2.27 9.64
CA GLU A 89 5.85 3.47 8.82
C GLU A 89 6.56 3.21 7.50
N SER A 90 5.90 3.47 6.38
CA SER A 90 6.52 3.54 5.06
C SER A 90 6.53 4.99 4.60
N ARG A 91 7.70 5.44 4.14
CA ARG A 91 7.92 6.74 3.51
C ARG A 91 7.96 6.49 2.02
N PHE A 92 6.84 6.80 1.39
CA PHE A 92 6.48 6.39 0.05
C PHE A 92 6.56 7.58 -0.89
N ASP A 93 7.20 7.40 -2.03
CA ASP A 93 7.28 8.40 -3.09
C ASP A 93 6.10 8.18 -4.05
N PRO A 94 5.05 9.03 -3.97
CA PRO A 94 3.84 8.83 -4.75
C PRO A 94 4.05 9.06 -6.25
N ALA A 95 5.07 9.83 -6.64
CA ALA A 95 5.33 10.12 -8.05
C ALA A 95 5.82 8.88 -8.83
N VAL A 96 6.55 7.98 -8.16
CA VAL A 96 7.08 6.74 -8.77
C VAL A 96 6.45 5.47 -8.20
N GLY A 97 5.65 5.58 -7.14
CA GLY A 97 4.98 4.45 -6.52
C GLY A 97 5.90 3.52 -5.71
N LEU A 98 6.99 4.04 -5.14
CA LEU A 98 8.03 3.24 -4.48
C LEU A 98 8.39 3.75 -3.07
N PRO A 99 8.71 2.85 -2.12
CA PRO A 99 9.19 3.27 -0.81
C PRO A 99 10.65 3.74 -0.90
N ARG A 100 10.95 4.78 -0.11
CA ARG A 100 12.32 5.23 0.17
C ARG A 100 12.81 4.69 1.51
N LYS A 101 11.91 4.54 2.48
CA LYS A 101 12.26 4.08 3.82
C LYS A 101 11.09 3.41 4.53
N TYR A 102 11.37 2.30 5.18
CA TYR A 102 10.45 1.62 6.08
C TYR A 102 11.00 1.62 7.50
N LEU A 103 10.13 1.83 8.48
CA LEU A 103 10.43 1.81 9.91
C LEU A 103 9.46 0.88 10.61
N ALA A 104 9.96 0.04 11.51
CA ALA A 104 9.16 -0.80 12.39
C ALA A 104 9.64 -0.63 13.82
N HIS A 105 8.73 -0.30 14.72
CA HIS A 105 8.92 -0.31 16.16
C HIS A 105 8.00 -1.38 16.72
N MET A 106 8.57 -2.49 17.17
CA MET A 106 7.83 -3.62 17.70
C MET A 106 8.08 -3.74 19.20
N ARG A 107 7.00 -3.83 19.97
CA ARG A 107 7.02 -3.95 21.43
C ARG A 107 5.96 -4.98 21.80
N GLU A 108 6.38 -6.22 22.00
CA GLU A 108 5.47 -7.36 22.15
C GLU A 108 5.94 -8.25 23.30
N GLY A 109 5.08 -8.52 24.29
CA GLY A 109 5.36 -9.49 25.34
C GLY A 109 6.70 -9.28 26.06
N GLY A 110 7.10 -8.03 26.28
CA GLY A 110 8.37 -7.64 26.91
C GLY A 110 9.58 -7.52 25.98
N LYS A 111 9.47 -7.94 24.71
CA LYS A 111 10.55 -7.82 23.71
C LYS A 111 10.47 -6.50 22.96
N LYS A 112 11.63 -5.94 22.60
CA LYS A 112 11.73 -4.70 21.84
C LYS A 112 12.62 -4.90 20.62
N GLU A 113 12.10 -4.56 19.44
CA GLU A 113 12.87 -4.55 18.20
C GLU A 113 12.49 -3.31 17.39
N ASP A 114 13.50 -2.53 17.00
CA ASP A 114 13.38 -1.46 16.02
C ASP A 114 14.09 -1.88 14.73
N ARG A 115 13.47 -1.63 13.59
CA ARG A 115 14.03 -1.96 12.28
C ARG A 115 13.82 -0.80 11.32
N ALA A 116 14.87 -0.47 10.57
CA ALA A 116 14.80 0.41 9.43
C ALA A 116 15.22 -0.35 8.16
N LEU A 117 14.52 -0.11 7.06
CA LEU A 117 14.94 -0.48 5.71
C LEU A 117 15.07 0.82 4.91
N LEU A 118 16.24 1.05 4.34
CA LEU A 118 16.52 2.21 3.49
C LEU A 118 16.65 1.71 2.06
N PHE A 119 15.72 2.11 1.20
CA PHE A 119 15.63 1.63 -0.18
C PHE A 119 16.37 2.60 -1.10
N ASP A 120 17.35 2.08 -1.82
CA ASP A 120 17.97 2.74 -2.95
C ASP A 120 17.49 2.03 -4.21
N GLN A 121 16.42 2.57 -4.79
CA GLN A 121 15.75 1.99 -5.95
C GLN A 121 16.61 2.09 -7.22
N GLU A 122 17.52 3.07 -7.31
CA GLU A 122 18.41 3.27 -8.45
C GLU A 122 19.57 2.28 -8.44
N ARG A 123 20.21 2.10 -7.27
CA ARG A 123 21.30 1.14 -7.10
C ARG A 123 20.82 -0.29 -6.85
N HIS A 124 19.50 -0.48 -6.74
CA HIS A 124 18.85 -1.76 -6.46
C HIS A 124 19.40 -2.44 -5.19
N ILE A 125 19.52 -1.65 -4.12
CA ILE A 125 19.93 -2.16 -2.80
C ILE A 125 18.97 -1.68 -1.70
N VAL A 126 18.94 -2.45 -0.61
CA VAL A 126 18.29 -2.05 0.64
C VAL A 126 19.26 -2.19 1.79
N THR A 127 19.41 -1.13 2.58
CA THR A 127 20.16 -1.17 3.84
C THR A 127 19.21 -1.47 4.98
N ARG A 128 19.38 -2.62 5.62
CA ARG A 128 18.64 -3.01 6.82
C ARG A 128 19.44 -2.67 8.06
N ILE A 129 18.81 -1.96 8.98
CA ILE A 129 19.32 -1.66 10.32
C ILE A 129 18.35 -2.24 11.32
N VAL A 130 18.82 -3.03 12.29
CA VAL A 130 17.99 -3.59 13.36
C VAL A 130 18.63 -3.34 14.70
N ASN A 131 17.85 -2.75 15.60
CA ASN A 131 18.17 -2.59 17.01
C ASN A 131 17.27 -3.53 17.80
N LYS A 132 17.86 -4.51 18.48
CA LYS A 132 17.12 -5.48 19.29
C LYS A 132 17.86 -5.70 20.59
N ASP A 133 17.15 -5.49 21.70
CA ASP A 133 17.69 -5.69 23.06
C ASP A 133 19.09 -5.04 23.22
N ASP A 134 19.18 -3.75 22.86
CA ASP A 134 20.38 -2.89 22.89
C ASP A 134 21.55 -3.31 21.97
N ARG A 135 21.30 -4.20 21.01
CA ARG A 135 22.27 -4.58 19.97
C ARG A 135 21.85 -4.06 18.60
N THR A 136 22.79 -3.44 17.90
CA THR A 136 22.59 -2.91 16.54
C THR A 136 23.26 -3.79 15.49
N GLU A 137 22.52 -4.17 14.45
CA GLU A 137 23.02 -4.85 13.26
C GLU A 137 22.68 -4.01 12.02
N SER A 138 23.65 -3.79 11.12
CA SER A 138 23.43 -3.18 9.80
C SER A 138 23.95 -4.10 8.69
N ARG A 139 23.14 -4.32 7.65
CA ARG A 139 23.50 -5.11 6.46
C ARG A 139 22.84 -4.58 5.20
N VAL A 140 23.55 -4.66 4.09
CA VAL A 140 23.05 -4.31 2.76
C VAL A 140 22.64 -5.57 2.01
N TYR A 141 21.50 -5.53 1.33
CA TYR A 141 20.99 -6.59 0.48
C TYR A 141 20.73 -6.06 -0.93
N LYS A 142 20.91 -6.91 -1.94
CA LYS A 142 20.40 -6.63 -3.28
C LYS A 142 18.88 -6.80 -3.30
N ILE A 143 18.20 -5.90 -4.00
CA ILE A 143 16.77 -5.97 -4.30
C ILE A 143 16.58 -5.98 -5.82
N LEU A 144 15.37 -6.27 -6.27
CA LEU A 144 15.01 -6.13 -7.67
C LEU A 144 14.42 -4.74 -7.93
N PRO A 145 14.32 -4.30 -9.19
CA PRO A 145 13.60 -3.07 -9.52
C PRO A 145 12.17 -3.10 -8.98
N SER A 146 11.70 -1.95 -8.51
CA SER A 146 10.35 -1.74 -7.98
C SER A 146 10.02 -2.59 -6.75
N THR A 147 11.02 -2.94 -5.93
CA THR A 147 10.78 -3.65 -4.67
C THR A 147 10.12 -2.74 -3.63
N GLN A 148 9.02 -3.24 -3.08
CA GLN A 148 8.20 -2.62 -2.04
C GLN A 148 8.63 -3.12 -0.64
N ASP A 149 8.26 -2.37 0.40
CA ASP A 149 8.11 -2.90 1.76
C ASP A 149 6.70 -3.44 1.98
N THR A 150 6.49 -4.22 3.04
CA THR A 150 5.20 -4.87 3.34
C THR A 150 4.01 -3.91 3.41
N LEU A 151 4.21 -2.70 3.95
CA LEU A 151 3.13 -1.71 4.11
C LEU A 151 2.87 -1.01 2.78
N SER A 152 3.91 -0.55 2.09
CA SER A 152 3.79 0.04 0.76
C SER A 152 3.17 -0.90 -0.26
N SER A 153 3.45 -2.21 -0.22
CA SER A 153 2.86 -3.18 -1.15
C SER A 153 1.35 -3.30 -0.99
N LEU A 154 0.83 -3.17 0.24
CA LEU A 154 -0.61 -3.18 0.49
C LEU A 154 -1.28 -1.94 -0.13
N TYR A 155 -0.62 -0.79 -0.05
CA TYR A 155 -1.15 0.46 -0.59
C TYR A 155 -1.04 0.54 -2.11
N VAL A 156 0.09 0.14 -2.70
CA VAL A 156 0.26 0.10 -4.16
C VAL A 156 -0.74 -0.84 -4.81
N MET A 157 -1.02 -2.00 -4.20
CA MET A 157 -2.07 -2.92 -4.67
C MET A 157 -3.44 -2.25 -4.82
N ARG A 158 -3.76 -1.25 -4.00
CA ARG A 158 -5.05 -0.55 -4.08
C ARG A 158 -5.18 0.27 -5.37
N ASN A 159 -4.08 0.61 -6.04
CA ASN A 159 -4.12 1.32 -7.32
C ASN A 159 -4.30 0.37 -8.52
N GLU A 160 -4.27 -0.95 -8.30
CA GLU A 160 -4.44 -1.92 -9.38
C GLU A 160 -5.91 -2.07 -9.77
N THR A 161 -6.15 -2.37 -11.05
CA THR A 161 -7.47 -2.82 -11.49
C THR A 161 -7.62 -4.29 -11.13
N LEU A 162 -8.48 -4.61 -10.17
CA LEU A 162 -8.66 -5.97 -9.66
C LEU A 162 -10.02 -6.54 -10.10
N ARG A 163 -9.99 -7.72 -10.72
CA ARG A 163 -11.17 -8.49 -11.12
C ARG A 163 -11.09 -9.89 -10.55
N VAL A 164 -12.24 -10.50 -10.32
CA VAL A 164 -12.31 -11.90 -9.86
C VAL A 164 -11.57 -12.80 -10.84
N GLY A 165 -10.65 -13.62 -10.32
CA GLY A 165 -9.77 -14.49 -11.09
C GLY A 165 -8.37 -13.89 -11.36
N ASP A 166 -8.17 -12.60 -11.13
CA ASP A 166 -6.88 -11.95 -11.35
C ASP A 166 -5.82 -12.43 -10.36
N ARG A 167 -4.56 -12.39 -10.84
CA ARG A 167 -3.36 -12.63 -10.04
C ARG A 167 -2.37 -11.51 -10.30
N VAL A 168 -2.12 -10.68 -9.30
CA VAL A 168 -1.21 -9.53 -9.42
C VAL A 168 0.01 -9.74 -8.55
N GLY A 169 1.21 -9.49 -9.10
CA GLY A 169 2.48 -9.77 -8.45
C GLY A 169 3.24 -8.51 -8.03
N PHE A 170 3.70 -8.48 -6.79
CA PHE A 170 4.57 -7.43 -6.25
C PHE A 170 5.88 -8.02 -5.75
N ARG A 171 6.98 -7.29 -5.94
CA ARG A 171 8.28 -7.65 -5.35
C ARG A 171 8.37 -7.00 -3.98
N VAL A 172 8.67 -7.76 -2.95
CA VAL A 172 8.72 -7.26 -1.58
C VAL A 172 10.03 -7.67 -0.92
N PHE A 173 10.63 -6.75 -0.17
CA PHE A 173 11.71 -7.05 0.75
C PHE A 173 11.22 -6.92 2.19
N GLU A 174 11.27 -8.03 2.93
CA GLU A 174 10.94 -8.06 4.35
C GLU A 174 12.06 -8.74 5.13
N SER A 175 12.50 -8.09 6.21
CA SER A 175 13.55 -8.59 7.09
C SER A 175 14.84 -8.86 6.31
N ARG A 176 15.08 -10.09 5.85
CA ARG A 176 16.32 -10.49 5.15
C ARG A 176 16.04 -11.16 3.82
N LYS A 177 14.82 -11.05 3.30
CA LYS A 177 14.35 -11.85 2.17
C LYS A 177 13.67 -10.98 1.12
N ASN A 178 14.03 -11.24 -0.13
CA ASN A 178 13.23 -10.87 -1.29
C ASN A 178 12.20 -11.97 -1.55
N TYR A 179 10.97 -11.59 -1.83
CA TYR A 179 9.94 -12.51 -2.31
C TYR A 179 8.99 -11.83 -3.27
N GLU A 180 8.28 -12.66 -4.03
CA GLU A 180 7.16 -12.24 -4.85
C GLU A 180 5.87 -12.46 -4.04
N LEU A 181 5.11 -11.39 -3.84
CA LEU A 181 3.78 -11.39 -3.26
C LEU A 181 2.77 -11.47 -4.41
N ILE A 182 2.08 -12.59 -4.52
CA ILE A 182 0.99 -12.78 -5.48
C ILE A 182 -0.33 -12.54 -4.77
N VAL A 183 -1.11 -11.57 -5.22
CA VAL A 183 -2.46 -11.30 -4.74
C VAL A 183 -3.43 -11.99 -5.69
N GLU A 184 -4.15 -12.99 -5.20
CA GLU A 184 -5.21 -13.68 -5.96
C GLU A 184 -6.58 -13.11 -5.58
N VAL A 185 -7.38 -12.70 -6.56
CA VAL A 185 -8.74 -12.20 -6.34
C VAL A 185 -9.74 -13.35 -6.46
N LEU A 186 -10.30 -13.77 -5.34
CA LEU A 186 -11.05 -15.03 -5.24
C LEU A 186 -12.54 -14.89 -5.58
N GLY A 187 -13.14 -13.74 -5.32
CA GLY A 187 -14.58 -13.54 -5.49
C GLY A 187 -15.10 -12.26 -4.86
N LYS A 188 -16.40 -12.03 -5.00
CA LYS A 188 -17.12 -10.93 -4.37
C LYS A 188 -17.91 -11.42 -3.17
N GLU A 189 -17.86 -10.68 -2.06
CA GLU A 189 -18.62 -10.97 -0.84
C GLU A 189 -19.14 -9.64 -0.24
N GLU A 190 -20.37 -9.63 0.29
CA GLU A 190 -20.84 -8.50 1.11
C GLU A 190 -20.34 -8.70 2.56
N ILE A 191 -19.65 -7.69 3.09
CA ILE A 191 -19.12 -7.72 4.45
C ILE A 191 -19.79 -6.63 5.30
N LYS A 192 -20.29 -7.03 6.47
CA LYS A 192 -20.87 -6.12 7.47
C LYS A 192 -19.94 -6.01 8.67
N VAL A 193 -19.52 -4.78 8.98
CA VAL A 193 -18.68 -4.42 10.12
C VAL A 193 -19.25 -3.17 10.81
N ALA A 194 -18.59 -2.69 11.88
CA ALA A 194 -19.04 -1.48 12.58
C ALA A 194 -19.03 -0.23 11.69
N ALA A 195 -18.10 -0.15 10.74
CA ALA A 195 -18.03 0.95 9.76
C ALA A 195 -19.14 0.93 8.69
N GLY A 196 -19.95 -0.14 8.58
CA GLY A 196 -21.04 -0.25 7.61
C GLY A 196 -21.10 -1.60 6.89
N ARG A 197 -21.80 -1.61 5.74
CA ARG A 197 -21.87 -2.74 4.81
C ARG A 197 -21.16 -2.38 3.51
N PHE A 198 -20.34 -3.29 3.01
CA PHE A 198 -19.52 -3.06 1.83
C PHE A 198 -19.62 -4.23 0.86
N GLN A 199 -19.74 -3.93 -0.44
CA GLN A 199 -19.40 -4.89 -1.48
C GLN A 199 -17.88 -4.97 -1.54
N THR A 200 -17.34 -6.19 -1.47
CA THR A 200 -15.89 -6.39 -1.35
C THR A 200 -15.38 -7.44 -2.31
N LEU A 201 -14.12 -7.28 -2.71
CA LEU A 201 -13.30 -8.31 -3.32
C LEU A 201 -12.54 -9.06 -2.22
N LYS A 202 -12.70 -10.38 -2.17
CA LYS A 202 -11.89 -11.23 -1.30
C LYS A 202 -10.59 -11.58 -2.00
N ILE A 203 -9.48 -11.20 -1.39
CA ILE A 203 -8.15 -11.45 -1.91
C ILE A 203 -7.35 -12.39 -0.98
N HIS A 204 -6.45 -13.16 -1.57
CA HIS A 204 -5.54 -14.05 -0.88
C HIS A 204 -4.08 -13.76 -1.27
N PRO A 205 -3.30 -13.13 -0.39
CA PRO A 205 -1.86 -12.93 -0.62
C PRO A 205 -1.08 -14.23 -0.43
N ILE A 206 -0.27 -14.59 -1.42
CA ILE A 206 0.60 -15.75 -1.44
C ILE A 206 2.05 -15.31 -1.59
N ILE A 207 2.93 -15.81 -0.73
CA ILE A 207 4.37 -15.52 -0.80
C ILE A 207 5.09 -16.62 -1.59
N LYS A 208 5.88 -16.22 -2.59
CA LYS A 208 6.71 -17.10 -3.42
C LYS A 208 8.19 -16.76 -3.23
N TYR A 209 8.97 -17.74 -2.78
CA TYR A 209 10.42 -17.64 -2.58
C TYR A 209 11.14 -18.53 -3.60
N GLY A 210 11.95 -17.94 -4.50
CA GLY A 210 12.79 -18.71 -5.42
C GLY A 210 12.01 -19.75 -6.25
N GLY A 211 10.79 -19.45 -6.66
CA GLY A 211 9.91 -20.37 -7.39
C GLY A 211 9.06 -21.30 -6.52
N ILE A 212 9.37 -21.44 -5.22
CA ILE A 212 8.61 -22.26 -4.28
C ILE A 212 7.52 -21.41 -3.63
N PHE A 213 6.27 -21.82 -3.78
CA PHE A 213 5.14 -21.22 -3.08
C PHE A 213 5.17 -21.63 -1.60
N ARG A 214 5.21 -20.63 -0.71
CA ARG A 214 4.99 -20.85 0.72
C ARG A 214 3.72 -20.15 1.15
N ARG A 215 2.70 -20.94 1.48
CA ARG A 215 1.53 -20.47 2.21
C ARG A 215 1.92 -20.25 3.67
N LYS A 216 2.41 -19.06 4.00
CA LYS A 216 2.73 -18.72 5.39
C LYS A 216 1.44 -18.25 6.09
N GLY A 217 0.68 -19.20 6.62
CA GLY A 217 -0.65 -18.96 7.18
C GLY A 217 -1.72 -18.75 6.10
N GLU A 218 -2.99 -18.95 6.46
CA GLU A 218 -4.14 -18.58 5.62
C GLU A 218 -4.56 -17.15 5.98
N LEU A 219 -4.08 -16.17 5.22
CA LEU A 219 -4.52 -14.79 5.30
C LEU A 219 -5.52 -14.50 4.17
N PHE A 220 -6.68 -13.97 4.51
CA PHE A 220 -7.64 -13.41 3.56
C PHE A 220 -7.90 -11.96 3.92
N ILE A 221 -8.05 -11.13 2.89
CA ILE A 221 -8.37 -9.71 3.04
C ILE A 221 -9.58 -9.42 2.17
N TRP A 222 -10.55 -8.70 2.69
CA TRP A 222 -11.69 -8.19 1.94
C TRP A 222 -11.47 -6.70 1.77
N ILE A 223 -11.33 -6.27 0.52
CA ILE A 223 -11.17 -4.87 0.14
C ILE A 223 -12.45 -4.38 -0.54
N THR A 224 -12.82 -3.11 -0.41
CA THR A 224 -13.99 -2.56 -1.12
C THR A 224 -13.87 -2.80 -2.63
N ASP A 225 -15.00 -3.13 -3.27
CA ASP A 225 -15.12 -3.26 -4.73
C ASP A 225 -15.41 -1.88 -5.36
N ASP A 226 -14.50 -0.93 -5.10
CA ASP A 226 -14.54 0.44 -5.59
C ASP A 226 -13.11 0.94 -5.86
N ARG A 227 -12.98 2.20 -6.30
CA ARG A 227 -11.67 2.79 -6.63
C ARG A 227 -10.68 2.88 -5.46
N HIS A 228 -11.15 2.79 -4.22
CA HIS A 228 -10.31 2.97 -3.03
C HIS A 228 -9.70 1.67 -2.55
N HIS A 229 -10.35 0.53 -2.82
CA HIS A 229 -9.94 -0.80 -2.36
C HIS A 229 -9.60 -0.82 -0.86
N LEU A 230 -10.44 -0.17 -0.03
CA LEU A 230 -10.24 -0.08 1.41
C LEU A 230 -10.27 -1.47 2.04
N PRO A 231 -9.28 -1.86 2.87
CA PRO A 231 -9.39 -3.05 3.68
C PRO A 231 -10.56 -2.94 4.67
N VAL A 232 -11.56 -3.82 4.51
CA VAL A 232 -12.76 -3.88 5.38
C VAL A 232 -12.60 -4.96 6.45
N LEU A 233 -12.03 -6.10 6.06
CA LEU A 233 -11.83 -7.26 6.93
C LEU A 233 -10.50 -7.93 6.59
N MET A 234 -9.72 -8.27 7.59
CA MET A 234 -8.55 -9.14 7.44
C MET A 234 -8.69 -10.32 8.39
N LYS A 235 -8.47 -11.55 7.90
CA LYS A 235 -8.58 -12.77 8.70
C LYS A 235 -7.38 -13.65 8.47
N SER A 236 -6.67 -13.98 9.54
CA SER A 236 -5.51 -14.87 9.52
C SER A 236 -5.68 -16.03 10.49
N LYS A 237 -5.40 -17.26 10.04
CA LYS A 237 -5.21 -18.40 10.95
C LYS A 237 -3.81 -18.34 11.56
N VAL A 238 -3.75 -18.39 12.89
CA VAL A 238 -2.51 -18.47 13.66
C VAL A 238 -2.41 -19.84 14.35
N ALA A 239 -1.27 -20.17 14.95
CA ALA A 239 -1.05 -21.47 15.59
C ALA A 239 -2.12 -21.81 16.63
N ILE A 240 -2.65 -20.81 17.34
CA ILE A 240 -3.71 -20.96 18.33
C ILE A 240 -4.86 -20.02 17.98
N GLY A 241 -5.76 -20.50 17.13
CA GLY A 241 -6.99 -19.79 16.76
C GLY A 241 -6.86 -18.90 15.53
N SER A 242 -7.60 -17.79 15.51
CA SER A 242 -7.62 -16.83 14.40
C SER A 242 -7.56 -15.40 14.90
N VAL A 243 -6.87 -14.56 14.14
CA VAL A 243 -6.83 -13.12 14.34
C VAL A 243 -7.64 -12.48 13.22
N THR A 244 -8.52 -11.56 13.59
CA THR A 244 -9.34 -10.80 12.66
C THR A 244 -9.14 -9.31 12.92
N ALA A 245 -9.05 -8.50 11.87
CA ALA A 245 -9.14 -7.05 11.97
C ALA A 245 -10.38 -6.60 11.19
N GLU A 246 -11.33 -5.96 11.89
CA GLU A 246 -12.58 -5.44 11.30
C GLU A 246 -12.54 -3.92 11.27
N LEU A 247 -12.88 -3.34 10.11
CA LEU A 247 -12.94 -1.89 9.96
C LEU A 247 -14.05 -1.31 10.87
N ALA A 248 -13.63 -0.42 11.74
CA ALA A 248 -14.46 0.22 12.76
C ALA A 248 -14.88 1.63 12.36
N GLY A 249 -14.02 2.35 11.63
CA GLY A 249 -14.30 3.66 11.08
C GLY A 249 -13.25 4.06 10.06
N TYR A 250 -13.55 5.02 9.20
CA TYR A 250 -12.60 5.53 8.23
C TYR A 250 -12.88 6.98 7.83
N THR A 251 -11.83 7.62 7.33
CA THR A 251 -11.86 8.90 6.61
C THR A 251 -11.01 8.71 5.36
N LEU A 252 -11.53 9.11 4.21
CA LEU A 252 -10.77 9.09 2.97
C LEU A 252 -9.79 10.27 2.96
N GLY A 253 -8.68 10.13 2.25
CA GLY A 253 -7.78 11.25 2.03
C GLY A 253 -8.36 12.21 1.01
N ASP A 254 -8.22 13.50 1.26
CA ASP A 254 -8.58 14.53 0.31
C ASP A 254 -7.32 14.88 -0.50
N GLU A 255 -7.37 14.69 -1.82
CA GLU A 255 -6.41 15.38 -2.67
C GLU A 255 -6.69 16.88 -2.53
N ALA A 256 -5.65 17.69 -2.36
CA ALA A 256 -5.75 19.15 -2.24
C ALA A 256 -6.19 19.85 -3.55
N GLY A 257 -7.09 19.23 -4.32
CA GLY A 257 -7.59 19.68 -5.63
C GLY A 257 -9.08 20.07 -5.64
N ASP A 258 -9.86 19.71 -4.63
CA ASP A 258 -11.32 19.95 -4.62
C ASP A 258 -11.74 21.32 -4.04
N SER A 259 -10.77 22.16 -3.64
CA SER A 259 -11.05 23.47 -3.02
C SER A 259 -11.01 24.66 -3.99
N LEU A 260 -10.79 24.46 -5.29
CA LEU A 260 -10.68 25.58 -6.26
C LEU A 260 -11.80 25.67 -7.30
N GLU A 261 -12.79 24.78 -7.32
CA GLU A 261 -13.89 24.85 -8.33
C GLU A 261 -15.19 25.51 -7.85
N ASN A 262 -15.29 26.01 -6.62
CA ASN A 262 -16.52 26.64 -6.10
C ASN A 262 -16.53 28.18 -6.03
N GLU A 263 -15.59 28.86 -6.67
CA GLU A 263 -15.69 30.32 -6.87
C GLU A 263 -15.74 30.67 -8.37
N ALA A 264 -16.87 30.36 -9.01
CA ALA A 264 -17.28 31.06 -10.23
C ALA A 264 -18.21 32.23 -9.83
N PRO A 265 -17.87 33.49 -10.15
CA PRO A 265 -18.76 34.62 -9.89
C PRO A 265 -19.95 34.58 -10.86
N LYS A 266 -21.14 34.89 -10.32
CA LYS A 266 -22.32 35.28 -11.10
C LYS A 266 -22.12 36.63 -11.77
#